data_AF-A0A2G3PH07-F1
#
_entry.id   AF-A0A2G3PH07-F1
#
_cell.length_a   1.000
_cell.length_b   1.000
_cell.length_c   1.000
_cell.angle_alpha   90.00
_cell.angle_beta   90.00
_cell.angle_gamma   90.00
#
_symmetry.space_group_name_H-M   'P 1'
#
loop_
_entity.id
_entity.type
_entity.pdbx_description
1 polymer ?
#
loop_
_entity_poly.entity_id
_entity_poly.type
_entity_poly.pdbx_seq_one_letter_code
_entity_poly.pdbx_strand_id
1 'polypeptide(L)'
;MATGPRMSARDLAGPVAIFLGALMLVAAIALPLYYVGTLKKTPMDLDITSVSDSQAQQGVSGSDALPAKIFNRCSLEGPRAEVSDAHLTDQQRVLVVDPADADKVTFQAGNSVRIDSYTDGDETVTPPADGADSGCMSSLLTATRDRITTNRETAEPQISGGGQSEVQVDAGENSVSLPDRKGLQYRFPFGVEKNDSYLYFDLPTRTTNPLTFVDEQEIQGVKTYHFTQEVPEMDLSTLTDANDQQLAGTSIDQPAGWYGGFPGSRNNDRLPASLIQKTTRDLYVDPVSGTIINEREHVQQYFKLNVSEDSPQEMLDYQLTALDVVFSYNQSTQEQLASDAKSLDDPIKLWGRWIPIVIGILGVLLLAAGVWLLLRGGPKTPAPASDSPYDPNEQQRTDLIGQYRGNDRGDVYPAAGAPVGSHEQQPYDPDQTRQIPAVRDDRGDGFAEVGDHYPYMDQQGTGDGTSAQQPQTGDPGWVTPQQSDVPQTGAPQSDAPQSQDDPLRRNRDEPWRRPGE
;
A
#
# COMPACT_ATOMS: atom_id res chain seq x y z
N MET A 1 -34.00 50.62 40.98
CA MET A 1 -33.39 49.86 39.84
C MET A 1 -31.90 50.15 39.84
N ALA A 2 -31.03 49.15 39.91
CA ALA A 2 -29.58 49.38 39.95
C ALA A 2 -29.01 49.56 38.54
N THR A 3 -28.46 50.73 38.24
CA THR A 3 -27.67 50.95 37.03
C THR A 3 -26.27 50.37 37.21
N GLY A 4 -26.07 49.13 36.72
CA GLY A 4 -24.75 48.51 36.71
C GLY A 4 -23.72 49.32 35.90
N PRO A 5 -22.42 49.24 36.24
CA PRO A 5 -21.38 50.00 35.57
C PRO A 5 -21.28 49.61 34.09
N ARG A 6 -21.57 50.56 33.21
CA ARG A 6 -21.39 50.39 31.76
C ARG A 6 -19.90 50.51 31.44
N MET A 7 -19.20 49.37 31.35
CA MET A 7 -17.83 49.34 30.84
C MET A 7 -17.78 49.97 29.45
N SER A 8 -16.86 50.91 29.25
CA SER A 8 -16.65 51.50 27.93
C SER A 8 -15.96 50.50 27.02
N ALA A 9 -16.22 50.57 25.70
CA ALA A 9 -15.48 49.77 24.72
C ALA A 9 -13.95 49.99 24.82
N ARG A 10 -13.50 51.15 25.34
CA ARG A 10 -12.09 51.43 25.63
C ARG A 10 -11.54 50.67 26.84
N ASP A 11 -12.36 50.39 27.85
CA ASP A 11 -11.94 49.66 29.06
C ASP A 11 -11.75 48.16 28.77
N LEU A 12 -12.52 47.62 27.81
CA LEU A 12 -12.45 46.22 27.37
C LEU A 12 -11.37 45.95 26.32
N ALA A 13 -10.91 46.97 25.58
CA ALA A 13 -9.96 46.78 24.48
C ALA A 13 -8.62 46.15 24.91
N GLY A 14 -8.04 46.59 26.04
CA GLY A 14 -6.80 46.03 26.58
C GLY A 14 -6.94 44.55 27.00
N PRO A 15 -7.89 44.20 27.88
CA PRO A 15 -8.14 42.81 28.28
C PRO A 15 -8.49 41.88 27.11
N VAL A 16 -9.30 42.34 26.14
CA VAL A 16 -9.66 41.54 24.95
C VAL A 16 -8.43 41.30 24.06
N ALA A 17 -7.58 42.31 23.84
CA ALA A 17 -6.34 42.13 23.08
C ALA A 17 -5.38 41.14 23.75
N ILE A 18 -5.27 41.17 25.08
CA ILE A 18 -4.46 40.19 25.83
C ILE A 18 -5.05 38.78 25.71
N PHE A 19 -6.36 38.62 25.88
CA PHE A 19 -7.03 37.32 25.75
C PHE A 19 -6.85 36.72 24.35
N LEU A 20 -7.08 37.52 23.29
CA LEU A 20 -6.89 37.08 21.91
C LEU A 20 -5.42 36.76 21.61
N GLY A 21 -4.48 37.59 22.09
CA GLY A 21 -3.06 37.32 21.92
C GLY A 21 -2.61 36.02 22.59
N ALA A 22 -3.07 35.76 23.82
CA ALA A 22 -2.83 34.50 24.51
C ALA A 22 -3.48 33.30 23.81
N LEU A 23 -4.73 33.43 23.34
CA LEU A 23 -5.42 32.40 22.56
C LEU A 23 -4.67 32.06 21.26
N MET A 24 -4.14 33.06 20.56
CA MET A 24 -3.32 32.86 19.37
C MET A 24 -2.01 32.14 19.70
N LEU A 25 -1.33 32.46 20.81
CA LEU A 25 -0.14 31.70 21.24
C LEU A 25 -0.47 30.23 21.56
N VAL A 26 -1.60 29.96 22.22
CA VAL A 26 -2.07 28.59 22.46
C VAL A 26 -2.37 27.87 21.14
N ALA A 27 -3.06 28.53 20.20
CA ALA A 27 -3.35 27.97 18.88
C ALA A 27 -2.07 27.69 18.07
N ALA A 28 -1.06 28.58 18.11
CA ALA A 28 0.22 28.38 17.44
C ALA A 28 0.97 27.13 17.93
N ILE A 29 0.74 26.68 19.17
CA ILE A 29 1.32 25.44 19.73
C ILE A 29 0.39 24.24 19.46
N ALA A 30 -0.92 24.41 19.62
CA ALA A 30 -1.89 23.31 19.52
C ALA A 30 -2.15 22.85 18.07
N LEU A 31 -2.23 23.79 17.12
CA LEU A 31 -2.49 23.47 15.70
C LEU A 31 -1.46 22.51 15.09
N PRO A 32 -0.13 22.74 15.18
CA PRO A 32 0.83 21.82 14.58
C PRO A 32 0.83 20.45 15.26
N LEU A 33 0.62 20.38 16.58
CA LEU A 33 0.50 19.10 17.31
C LEU A 33 -0.71 18.26 16.86
N TYR A 34 -1.80 18.91 16.43
CA TYR A 34 -3.00 18.23 15.94
C TYR A 34 -2.91 17.88 14.45
N TYR A 35 -2.56 18.85 13.60
CA TYR A 35 -2.62 18.68 12.14
C TYR A 35 -1.40 17.98 11.53
N VAL A 36 -0.19 18.09 12.10
CA VAL A 36 0.98 17.42 11.50
C VAL A 36 0.88 15.91 11.63
N GLY A 37 0.35 15.39 12.74
CA GLY A 37 0.15 13.95 12.93
C GLY A 37 -0.87 13.35 11.96
N THR A 38 -1.96 14.07 11.66
CA THR A 38 -2.98 13.58 10.72
C THR A 38 -2.55 13.69 9.25
N LEU A 39 -1.66 14.62 8.91
CA LEU A 39 -1.10 14.77 7.56
C LEU A 39 0.06 13.78 7.27
N LYS A 40 0.77 13.30 8.29
CA LYS A 40 1.85 12.31 8.17
C LYS A 40 1.32 10.88 8.06
N LYS A 41 0.40 10.65 7.12
CA LYS A 41 -0.18 9.33 6.83
C LYS A 41 -0.15 9.06 5.34
N THR A 42 0.03 7.80 4.95
CA THR A 42 -0.14 7.36 3.56
C THR A 42 -1.49 7.86 3.01
N PRO A 43 -1.53 8.54 1.84
CA PRO A 43 -2.76 9.01 1.23
C PRO A 43 -3.72 7.86 0.89
N MET A 44 -5.02 8.14 0.89
CA MET A 44 -6.07 7.16 0.53
C MET A 44 -6.34 7.07 -0.97
N ASP A 45 -5.93 8.11 -1.68
CA ASP A 45 -6.05 8.37 -3.10
C ASP A 45 -4.71 8.16 -3.83
N LEU A 46 -3.76 7.47 -3.19
CA LEU A 46 -2.48 7.13 -3.80
C LEU A 46 -2.71 6.17 -4.98
N ASP A 47 -2.30 6.63 -6.16
CA ASP A 47 -2.21 5.90 -7.43
C ASP A 47 -0.94 6.38 -8.13
N ILE A 48 0.11 5.56 -8.07
CA ILE A 48 1.45 5.86 -8.59
C ILE A 48 1.74 4.89 -9.71
N THR A 49 2.21 5.39 -10.85
CA THR A 49 2.79 4.55 -11.92
C THR A 49 4.25 4.94 -12.10
N SER A 50 5.15 3.96 -11.99
CA SER A 50 6.58 4.10 -12.26
C SER A 50 6.99 3.25 -13.46
N VAL A 51 7.96 3.76 -14.22
CA VAL A 51 8.56 3.08 -15.37
C VAL A 51 10.07 3.12 -15.23
N SER A 52 10.69 1.95 -15.27
CA SER A 52 12.12 1.73 -15.19
C SER A 52 12.64 1.22 -16.53
N ASP A 53 13.64 1.87 -17.09
CA ASP A 53 14.30 1.41 -18.32
C ASP A 53 15.60 0.67 -17.95
N SER A 54 15.96 -0.35 -18.73
CA SER A 54 17.25 -1.03 -18.59
C SER A 54 18.42 -0.07 -18.84
N GLN A 55 19.41 -0.04 -17.95
CA GLN A 55 20.51 0.92 -17.92
C GLN A 55 21.86 0.26 -18.25
N ALA A 56 22.68 0.94 -19.04
CA ALA A 56 24.05 0.51 -19.32
C ALA A 56 24.88 0.43 -18.03
N GLN A 57 25.42 -0.75 -17.74
CA GLN A 57 26.25 -1.04 -16.57
C GLN A 57 27.45 -1.89 -17.00
N GLN A 58 28.64 -1.52 -16.55
CA GLN A 58 29.86 -2.26 -16.87
C GLN A 58 29.76 -3.72 -16.38
N GLY A 59 29.92 -4.67 -17.30
CA GLY A 59 29.92 -6.11 -17.02
C GLY A 59 28.56 -6.81 -17.20
N VAL A 60 27.48 -6.07 -17.45
CA VAL A 60 26.14 -6.64 -17.72
C VAL A 60 25.99 -6.99 -19.21
N SER A 61 26.02 -5.97 -20.08
CA SER A 61 25.95 -6.11 -21.54
C SER A 61 27.16 -5.47 -22.22
N GLY A 62 27.41 -5.85 -23.49
CA GLY A 62 28.39 -5.22 -24.36
C GLY A 62 27.85 -4.03 -25.16
N SER A 63 26.56 -3.72 -25.04
CA SER A 63 25.85 -2.72 -25.85
C SER A 63 25.08 -1.72 -24.97
N ASP A 64 25.35 -0.43 -25.11
CA ASP A 64 24.57 0.63 -24.45
C ASP A 64 23.11 0.70 -24.96
N ALA A 65 22.86 0.22 -26.19
CA ALA A 65 21.53 0.20 -26.80
C ALA A 65 20.69 -1.02 -26.41
N LEU A 66 21.35 -2.10 -25.98
CA LEU A 66 20.73 -3.33 -25.49
C LEU A 66 21.41 -3.72 -24.16
N PRO A 67 21.18 -2.94 -23.08
CA PRO A 67 22.03 -2.96 -21.90
C PRO A 67 21.76 -4.12 -20.91
N ALA A 68 20.76 -4.97 -21.19
CA ALA A 68 20.46 -6.18 -20.44
C ALA A 68 20.92 -7.45 -21.18
N LYS A 69 20.97 -8.59 -20.47
CA LYS A 69 21.05 -9.93 -21.04
C LYS A 69 19.82 -10.74 -20.65
N ILE A 70 19.29 -11.52 -21.59
CA ILE A 70 18.18 -12.45 -21.37
C ILE A 70 18.47 -13.82 -21.98
N PHE A 71 18.02 -14.89 -21.32
CA PHE A 71 18.06 -16.22 -21.92
C PHE A 71 17.09 -16.29 -23.10
N ASN A 72 17.61 -16.67 -24.27
CA ASN A 72 16.79 -16.86 -25.46
C ASN A 72 16.03 -18.19 -25.31
N ARG A 73 14.75 -18.10 -24.94
CA ARG A 73 13.88 -19.26 -24.70
C ARG A 73 13.70 -20.14 -25.94
N CYS A 74 13.91 -19.62 -27.15
CA CYS A 74 13.95 -20.43 -28.38
C CYS A 74 15.08 -21.47 -28.38
N SER A 75 16.16 -21.22 -27.64
CA SER A 75 17.27 -22.16 -27.53
C SER A 75 16.92 -23.46 -26.79
N LEU A 76 15.79 -23.52 -26.05
CA LEU A 76 15.31 -24.72 -25.35
C LEU A 76 15.04 -25.92 -26.29
N GLU A 77 14.64 -25.66 -27.53
CA GLU A 77 14.47 -26.67 -28.59
C GLU A 77 15.67 -26.72 -29.55
N GLY A 78 16.64 -25.82 -29.35
CA GLY A 78 17.86 -25.71 -30.14
C GLY A 78 18.97 -26.68 -29.70
N PRO A 79 20.11 -26.70 -30.43
CA PRO A 79 21.21 -27.61 -30.17
C PRO A 79 22.05 -27.23 -28.93
N ARG A 80 21.91 -25.99 -28.42
CA ARG A 80 22.67 -25.42 -27.31
C ARG A 80 21.90 -24.26 -26.68
N ALA A 81 22.22 -23.90 -25.45
CA ALA A 81 21.75 -22.67 -24.81
C ALA A 81 22.24 -21.41 -25.53
N GLU A 82 21.40 -20.38 -25.58
CA GLU A 82 21.74 -19.06 -26.13
C GLU A 82 21.22 -17.93 -25.22
N VAL A 83 21.98 -16.83 -25.16
CA VAL A 83 21.68 -15.63 -24.37
C VAL A 83 21.78 -14.43 -25.32
N SER A 84 20.75 -13.59 -25.32
CA SER A 84 20.64 -12.40 -26.16
C SER A 84 20.91 -11.15 -25.35
N ASP A 85 21.52 -10.14 -25.99
CA ASP A 85 21.48 -8.77 -25.45
C ASP A 85 20.09 -8.17 -25.69
N ALA A 86 19.56 -7.38 -24.77
CA ALA A 86 18.20 -6.86 -24.82
C ALA A 86 18.05 -5.44 -24.24
N HIS A 87 17.00 -4.73 -24.67
CA HIS A 87 16.42 -3.60 -23.95
C HIS A 87 15.12 -4.05 -23.28
N LEU A 88 15.02 -3.76 -21.98
CA LEU A 88 13.87 -4.12 -21.16
C LEU A 88 13.28 -2.87 -20.50
N THR A 89 11.96 -2.87 -20.34
CA THR A 89 11.22 -1.87 -19.56
C THR A 89 10.45 -2.59 -18.46
N ASP A 90 10.62 -2.17 -17.21
CA ASP A 90 9.80 -2.58 -16.07
C ASP A 90 8.76 -1.48 -15.78
N GLN A 91 7.50 -1.88 -15.57
CA GLN A 91 6.41 -0.97 -15.26
C GLN A 91 5.66 -1.45 -14.03
N GLN A 92 5.56 -0.57 -13.04
CA GLN A 92 4.81 -0.79 -11.82
C GLN A 92 3.67 0.22 -11.71
N ARG A 93 2.50 -0.22 -11.25
CA ARG A 93 1.43 0.67 -10.78
C ARG A 93 0.94 0.24 -9.41
N VAL A 94 1.07 1.12 -8.43
CA VAL A 94 0.67 0.92 -7.03
C VAL A 94 -0.53 1.82 -6.74
N LEU A 95 -1.64 1.22 -6.29
CA LEU A 95 -2.84 1.97 -5.92
C LEU A 95 -3.45 1.43 -4.62
N VAL A 96 -4.19 2.28 -3.89
CA VAL A 96 -4.88 1.89 -2.66
C VAL A 96 -6.22 1.22 -2.97
N VAL A 97 -6.47 0.05 -2.37
CA VAL A 97 -7.70 -0.73 -2.44
C VAL A 97 -8.24 -1.05 -1.05
N ASP A 98 -9.49 -1.54 -0.99
CA ASP A 98 -10.05 -2.10 0.22
C ASP A 98 -9.35 -3.41 0.63
N PRO A 99 -9.16 -3.67 1.94
CA PRO A 99 -9.58 -2.84 3.07
C PRO A 99 -8.62 -1.68 3.37
N ALA A 100 -9.18 -0.48 3.60
CA ALA A 100 -8.45 0.71 4.02
C ALA A 100 -9.28 1.57 5.02
N ASP A 101 -8.62 2.19 6.01
CA ASP A 101 -9.26 2.99 7.06
C ASP A 101 -8.33 4.09 7.65
N ALA A 102 -8.70 4.72 8.77
CA ALA A 102 -7.89 5.79 9.39
C ALA A 102 -6.44 5.38 9.72
N ASP A 103 -6.17 4.08 9.89
CA ASP A 103 -4.93 3.54 10.42
C ASP A 103 -4.22 2.58 9.45
N LYS A 104 -4.93 1.91 8.52
CA LYS A 104 -4.33 1.00 7.52
C LYS A 104 -4.75 1.31 6.08
N VAL A 105 -3.92 0.92 5.11
CA VAL A 105 -4.23 0.89 3.67
C VAL A 105 -3.83 -0.47 3.10
N THR A 106 -4.56 -0.95 2.09
CA THR A 106 -4.10 -2.08 1.28
C THR A 106 -3.58 -1.54 -0.04
N PHE A 107 -2.30 -1.73 -0.31
CA PHE A 107 -1.75 -1.50 -1.65
C PHE A 107 -2.10 -2.69 -2.53
N GLN A 108 -2.51 -2.42 -3.76
CA GLN A 108 -2.42 -3.35 -4.87
C GLN A 108 -1.38 -2.83 -5.85
N ALA A 109 -0.33 -3.62 -6.09
CA ALA A 109 0.68 -3.31 -7.10
C ALA A 109 0.60 -4.30 -8.25
N GLY A 110 0.38 -3.79 -9.47
CA GLY A 110 0.67 -4.54 -10.69
C GLY A 110 2.10 -4.25 -11.12
N ASN A 111 2.90 -5.28 -11.38
CA ASN A 111 4.24 -5.14 -11.95
C ASN A 111 4.36 -5.94 -13.24
N SER A 112 5.07 -5.42 -14.25
CA SER A 112 5.36 -6.16 -15.47
C SER A 112 6.70 -5.76 -16.08
N VAL A 113 7.55 -6.77 -16.35
CA VAL A 113 8.78 -6.58 -17.12
C VAL A 113 8.52 -6.98 -18.57
N ARG A 114 8.88 -6.09 -19.49
CA ARG A 114 8.73 -6.24 -20.93
C ARG A 114 10.08 -6.31 -21.63
N ILE A 115 10.15 -7.07 -22.72
CA ILE A 115 11.26 -7.09 -23.66
C ILE A 115 10.85 -6.18 -24.83
N ASP A 116 11.54 -5.07 -25.00
CA ASP A 116 11.26 -4.09 -26.07
C ASP A 116 11.99 -4.47 -27.36
N SER A 117 13.22 -4.97 -27.20
CA SER A 117 14.02 -5.54 -28.27
C SER A 117 15.10 -6.48 -27.74
N TYR A 118 15.54 -7.44 -28.55
CA TYR A 118 16.63 -8.35 -28.23
C TYR A 118 17.41 -8.75 -29.49
N THR A 119 18.63 -9.30 -29.33
CA THR A 119 19.42 -9.84 -30.44
C THR A 119 18.98 -11.26 -30.82
N ASP A 120 18.64 -11.48 -32.08
CA ASP A 120 18.53 -12.82 -32.69
C ASP A 120 19.61 -12.96 -33.77
N GLY A 121 20.64 -13.75 -33.48
CA GLY A 121 21.90 -13.74 -34.24
C GLY A 121 22.53 -12.34 -34.25
N ASP A 122 22.71 -11.77 -35.45
CA ASP A 122 23.25 -10.42 -35.68
C ASP A 122 22.14 -9.34 -35.81
N GLU A 123 20.85 -9.71 -35.77
CA GLU A 123 19.73 -8.78 -35.95
C GLU A 123 19.12 -8.36 -34.60
N THR A 124 18.63 -7.11 -34.51
CA THR A 124 17.84 -6.64 -33.36
C THR A 124 16.36 -6.74 -33.68
N VAL A 125 15.62 -7.51 -32.89
CA VAL A 125 14.23 -7.89 -33.12
C VAL A 125 13.35 -7.40 -31.97
N THR A 126 12.18 -6.83 -32.28
CA THR A 126 11.12 -6.59 -31.28
C THR A 126 10.24 -7.83 -31.20
N PRO A 127 10.06 -8.44 -30.02
CA PRO A 127 9.22 -9.63 -29.85
C PRO A 127 7.72 -9.30 -30.03
N PRO A 128 6.90 -10.29 -30.44
CA PRO A 128 5.46 -10.08 -30.62
C PRO A 128 4.76 -9.66 -29.32
N ALA A 129 3.70 -8.86 -29.48
CA ALA A 129 2.92 -8.33 -28.36
C ALA A 129 2.14 -9.44 -27.64
N ASP A 130 1.54 -10.32 -28.42
CA ASP A 130 0.78 -11.49 -28.02
C ASP A 130 1.63 -12.77 -28.14
N GLY A 131 1.56 -13.63 -27.12
CA GLY A 131 2.10 -15.00 -27.18
C GLY A 131 1.20 -15.96 -28.00
N ALA A 132 0.48 -15.42 -29.00
CA ALA A 132 -0.51 -16.13 -29.80
C ALA A 132 0.07 -16.64 -31.13
N ASP A 133 1.04 -15.93 -31.71
CA ASP A 133 1.95 -16.51 -32.69
C ASP A 133 2.88 -17.51 -31.99
N SER A 134 3.27 -18.57 -32.69
CA SER A 134 4.06 -19.69 -32.15
C SER A 134 5.53 -19.36 -31.87
N GLY A 135 5.81 -18.12 -31.46
CA GLY A 135 7.12 -17.64 -31.06
C GLY A 135 7.47 -18.10 -29.65
N CYS A 136 8.66 -18.67 -29.52
CA CYS A 136 9.26 -19.05 -28.24
C CYS A 136 9.71 -17.85 -27.38
N MET A 137 9.64 -16.63 -27.93
CA MET A 137 9.87 -15.35 -27.26
C MET A 137 8.64 -14.45 -27.39
N SER A 138 8.28 -13.75 -26.31
CA SER A 138 7.13 -12.84 -26.21
C SER A 138 7.53 -11.51 -25.58
N SER A 139 6.82 -10.41 -25.88
CA SER A 139 7.16 -9.10 -25.31
C SER A 139 6.95 -8.99 -23.80
N LEU A 140 6.16 -9.87 -23.18
CA LEU A 140 6.06 -9.98 -21.72
C LEU A 140 7.06 -11.02 -21.22
N LEU A 141 7.92 -10.63 -20.27
CA LEU A 141 8.87 -11.51 -19.58
C LEU A 141 8.30 -12.03 -18.26
N THR A 142 7.75 -11.14 -17.43
CA THR A 142 7.05 -11.49 -16.19
C THR A 142 5.97 -10.47 -15.88
N ALA A 143 4.91 -10.90 -15.19
CA ALA A 143 3.89 -10.05 -14.60
C ALA A 143 3.47 -10.59 -13.23
N THR A 144 3.23 -9.69 -12.28
CA THR A 144 2.73 -10.05 -10.95
C THR A 144 1.69 -9.03 -10.48
N ARG A 145 0.78 -9.48 -9.61
CA ARG A 145 -0.12 -8.61 -8.85
C ARG A 145 0.04 -8.90 -7.37
N ASP A 146 0.67 -7.99 -6.65
CA ASP A 146 0.83 -8.06 -5.19
C ASP A 146 -0.29 -7.30 -4.47
N ARG A 147 -0.65 -7.78 -3.28
CA ARG A 147 -1.49 -7.05 -2.33
C ARG A 147 -0.93 -7.14 -0.93
N ILE A 148 -0.79 -5.99 -0.27
CA ILE A 148 -0.29 -5.90 1.11
C ILE A 148 -1.02 -4.80 1.88
N THR A 149 -1.59 -5.17 3.03
CA THR A 149 -2.08 -4.19 4.00
C THR A 149 -0.93 -3.68 4.86
N THR A 150 -0.78 -2.36 4.93
CA THR A 150 0.25 -1.67 5.72
C THR A 150 -0.39 -0.64 6.65
N ASN A 151 0.32 -0.31 7.74
CA ASN A 151 -0.03 0.79 8.61
C ASN A 151 0.25 2.14 7.91
N ARG A 152 -0.67 3.10 8.00
CA ARG A 152 -0.56 4.39 7.31
C ARG A 152 0.49 5.34 7.90
N GLU A 153 0.88 5.16 9.15
CA GLU A 153 1.88 6.00 9.82
C GLU A 153 3.29 5.39 9.69
N THR A 154 3.44 4.08 9.92
CA THR A 154 4.75 3.41 9.90
C THR A 154 5.13 2.81 8.55
N ALA A 155 4.18 2.67 7.62
CA ALA A 155 4.30 1.93 6.35
C ALA A 155 4.66 0.42 6.50
N GLU A 156 4.71 -0.12 7.72
CA GLU A 156 4.98 -1.53 7.97
C GLU A 156 3.76 -2.44 7.68
N PRO A 157 3.96 -3.72 7.32
CA PRO A 157 2.87 -4.68 7.13
C PRO A 157 1.96 -4.83 8.35
N GLN A 158 0.65 -4.67 8.14
CA GLN A 158 -0.40 -4.81 9.15
C GLN A 158 -1.38 -5.93 8.74
N ILE A 159 -0.83 -7.15 8.70
CA ILE A 159 -1.51 -8.37 8.21
C ILE A 159 -2.54 -8.90 9.23
N SER A 160 -2.25 -8.77 10.53
CA SER A 160 -3.15 -9.21 11.59
C SER A 160 -4.41 -8.33 11.67
N GLY A 161 -5.54 -8.92 12.07
CA GLY A 161 -6.83 -8.19 12.14
C GLY A 161 -7.48 -7.93 10.78
N GLY A 162 -7.31 -8.85 9.82
CA GLY A 162 -7.91 -8.74 8.48
C GLY A 162 -7.15 -7.77 7.58
N GLY A 163 -5.83 -7.86 7.58
CA GLY A 163 -4.99 -7.33 6.50
C GLY A 163 -4.73 -8.42 5.45
N GLN A 164 -4.45 -7.99 4.22
CA GLN A 164 -4.03 -8.82 3.10
C GLN A 164 -2.51 -8.93 3.05
N SER A 165 -2.02 -10.07 2.57
CA SER A 165 -0.62 -10.28 2.19
C SER A 165 -0.59 -11.45 1.22
N GLU A 166 -0.60 -11.15 -0.07
CA GLU A 166 -0.75 -12.15 -1.13
C GLU A 166 -0.09 -11.69 -2.44
N VAL A 167 0.44 -12.64 -3.22
CA VAL A 167 0.99 -12.37 -4.56
C VAL A 167 0.38 -13.31 -5.60
N GLN A 168 -0.07 -12.74 -6.71
CA GLN A 168 -0.46 -13.47 -7.91
C GLN A 168 0.68 -13.38 -8.94
N VAL A 169 0.98 -14.52 -9.57
CA VAL A 169 2.14 -14.73 -10.46
C VAL A 169 1.74 -15.34 -11.82
N ASP A 170 0.45 -15.47 -12.07
CA ASP A 170 -0.15 -16.00 -13.30
C ASP A 170 -1.42 -15.21 -13.67
N ALA A 171 -1.98 -15.51 -14.85
CA ALA A 171 -3.16 -14.84 -15.40
C ALA A 171 -4.50 -15.39 -14.90
N GLY A 172 -4.50 -16.32 -13.93
CA GLY A 172 -5.71 -16.80 -13.26
C GLY A 172 -6.21 -15.81 -12.21
N GLU A 173 -7.08 -16.28 -11.31
CA GLU A 173 -7.57 -15.47 -10.17
C GLU A 173 -6.88 -15.81 -8.85
N ASN A 174 -6.13 -16.90 -8.82
CA ASN A 174 -5.52 -17.42 -7.60
C ASN A 174 -4.31 -16.57 -7.14
N SER A 175 -4.07 -16.56 -5.83
CA SER A 175 -2.97 -15.84 -5.18
C SER A 175 -2.27 -16.75 -4.16
N VAL A 176 -0.97 -16.51 -3.96
CA VAL A 176 -0.17 -17.16 -2.92
C VAL A 176 -0.18 -16.27 -1.69
N SER A 177 -0.68 -16.78 -0.56
CA SER A 177 -0.65 -16.05 0.71
C SER A 177 0.77 -15.97 1.29
N LEU A 178 1.15 -14.78 1.77
CA LEU A 178 2.47 -14.48 2.35
C LEU A 178 2.32 -14.00 3.81
N PRO A 179 1.85 -14.84 4.75
CA PRO A 179 1.43 -14.40 6.08
C PRO A 179 2.58 -13.87 6.96
N ASP A 180 3.81 -14.32 6.73
CA ASP A 180 5.00 -13.95 7.52
C ASP A 180 5.79 -12.75 6.97
N ARG A 181 5.23 -12.06 5.94
CA ARG A 181 5.85 -10.92 5.25
C ARG A 181 6.14 -9.75 6.21
N LYS A 182 7.34 -9.19 6.08
CA LYS A 182 7.88 -8.10 6.91
C LYS A 182 8.62 -7.08 6.05
N GLY A 183 8.81 -5.88 6.60
CA GLY A 183 9.52 -4.79 5.94
C GLY A 183 8.63 -3.98 5.00
N LEU A 184 9.16 -2.82 4.63
CA LEU A 184 8.59 -1.87 3.68
C LEU A 184 8.59 -2.44 2.26
N GLN A 185 7.82 -1.82 1.35
CA GLN A 185 7.99 -2.02 -0.08
C GLN A 185 7.67 -0.72 -0.84
N TYR A 186 6.40 -0.43 -1.11
CA TYR A 186 6.02 0.68 -2.01
C TYR A 186 6.29 2.10 -1.51
N ARG A 187 6.59 2.28 -0.22
CA ARG A 187 6.72 3.59 0.42
C ARG A 187 7.45 3.49 1.76
N PHE A 188 8.14 4.56 2.15
CA PHE A 188 8.67 4.77 3.51
C PHE A 188 7.72 5.62 4.35
N PRO A 189 7.75 5.52 5.70
CA PRO A 189 7.01 6.43 6.57
C PRO A 189 7.43 7.90 6.38
N PHE A 190 6.56 8.82 6.78
CA PHE A 190 6.86 10.26 6.75
C PHE A 190 7.91 10.64 7.79
N GLY A 191 8.97 11.35 7.38
CA GLY A 191 10.08 11.73 8.26
C GLY A 191 11.10 10.61 8.42
N VAL A 192 11.59 10.05 7.31
CA VAL A 192 12.60 9.00 7.25
C VAL A 192 13.88 9.46 7.97
N GLU A 193 14.43 8.59 8.82
CA GLU A 193 15.69 8.84 9.53
C GLU A 193 16.80 7.92 9.00
N LYS A 194 18.03 8.45 8.90
CA LYS A 194 19.18 7.71 8.34
C LYS A 194 19.65 6.53 9.19
N ASN A 195 19.34 6.58 10.49
CA ASN A 195 19.87 5.67 11.51
C ASN A 195 18.85 4.60 11.92
N ASP A 196 17.65 4.62 11.33
CA ASP A 196 16.62 3.62 11.56
C ASP A 196 16.96 2.31 10.84
N SER A 197 16.67 1.19 11.48
CA SER A 197 16.85 -0.14 10.91
C SER A 197 15.64 -0.54 10.05
N TYR A 198 15.54 0.01 8.84
CA TYR A 198 14.49 -0.39 7.90
C TYR A 198 14.72 -1.81 7.36
N LEU A 199 13.67 -2.63 7.38
CA LEU A 199 13.60 -3.86 6.61
C LEU A 199 12.83 -3.60 5.33
N TYR A 200 13.16 -4.27 4.23
CA TYR A 200 12.45 -4.15 2.96
C TYR A 200 12.14 -5.53 2.38
N PHE A 201 10.94 -5.72 1.85
CA PHE A 201 10.49 -6.99 1.29
C PHE A 201 10.90 -7.11 -0.17
N ASP A 202 11.52 -8.22 -0.54
CA ASP A 202 11.78 -8.57 -1.93
C ASP A 202 10.70 -9.53 -2.43
N LEU A 203 9.86 -9.05 -3.36
CA LEU A 203 8.71 -9.82 -3.84
C LEU A 203 9.11 -11.07 -4.66
N PRO A 204 10.06 -11.01 -5.62
CA PRO A 204 10.43 -12.18 -6.43
C PRO A 204 10.99 -13.34 -5.60
N THR A 205 11.89 -13.07 -4.65
CA THR A 205 12.46 -14.11 -3.77
C THR A 205 11.58 -14.43 -2.56
N ARG A 206 10.55 -13.61 -2.29
CA ARG A 206 9.69 -13.65 -1.10
C ARG A 206 10.47 -13.51 0.22
N THR A 207 11.58 -12.78 0.21
CA THR A 207 12.46 -12.60 1.39
C THR A 207 12.39 -11.18 1.98
N THR A 208 12.99 -10.99 3.16
CA THR A 208 13.11 -9.68 3.82
C THR A 208 14.55 -9.44 4.21
N ASN A 209 15.17 -8.39 3.68
CA ASN A 209 16.57 -8.05 3.95
C ASN A 209 16.67 -6.60 4.45
N PRO A 210 17.65 -6.26 5.32
CA PRO A 210 17.80 -4.91 5.86
C PRO A 210 18.28 -3.92 4.79
N LEU A 211 17.84 -2.68 4.91
CA LEU A 211 18.37 -1.53 4.19
C LEU A 211 19.54 -0.93 4.96
N THR A 212 20.55 -0.44 4.24
CA THR A 212 21.71 0.27 4.79
C THR A 212 21.77 1.67 4.19
N PHE A 213 21.80 2.72 5.02
CA PHE A 213 22.01 4.09 4.54
C PHE A 213 23.42 4.25 3.94
N VAL A 214 23.50 4.83 2.75
CA VAL A 214 24.74 5.07 2.00
C VAL A 214 25.11 6.56 2.10
N ASP A 215 24.33 7.43 1.46
CA ASP A 215 24.61 8.86 1.35
C ASP A 215 23.35 9.72 1.09
N GLU A 216 23.55 11.02 0.85
CA GLU A 216 22.51 11.95 0.43
C GLU A 216 22.76 12.36 -1.03
N GLN A 217 21.71 12.37 -1.85
CA GLN A 217 21.77 12.82 -3.25
C GLN A 217 20.69 13.88 -3.50
N GLU A 218 20.78 14.61 -4.62
CA GLU A 218 19.68 15.43 -5.13
C GLU A 218 19.22 14.86 -6.48
N ILE A 219 17.93 14.56 -6.61
CA ILE A 219 17.29 14.00 -7.79
C ILE A 219 16.06 14.85 -8.11
N GLN A 220 15.98 15.41 -9.32
CA GLN A 220 14.91 16.33 -9.76
C GLN A 220 14.61 17.49 -8.77
N GLY A 221 15.65 18.01 -8.09
CA GLY A 221 15.52 19.08 -7.09
C GLY A 221 14.98 18.63 -5.71
N VAL A 222 14.77 17.32 -5.52
CA VAL A 222 14.45 16.72 -4.22
C VAL A 222 15.72 16.14 -3.61
N LYS A 223 15.99 16.51 -2.35
CA LYS A 223 17.08 15.93 -1.58
C LYS A 223 16.66 14.56 -1.06
N THR A 224 17.33 13.50 -1.49
CA THR A 224 17.02 12.12 -1.13
C THR A 224 18.04 11.54 -0.13
N TYR A 225 17.59 10.58 0.68
CA TYR A 225 18.46 9.63 1.36
C TYR A 225 18.56 8.36 0.51
N HIS A 226 19.78 7.91 0.28
CA HIS A 226 20.07 6.71 -0.49
C HIS A 226 20.26 5.53 0.47
N PHE A 227 19.45 4.49 0.29
CA PHE A 227 19.55 3.23 1.03
C PHE A 227 19.80 2.09 0.05
N THR A 228 20.71 1.18 0.39
CA THR A 228 20.98 -0.03 -0.41
C THR A 228 20.51 -1.29 0.32
N GLN A 229 20.01 -2.27 -0.43
CA GLN A 229 19.62 -3.60 0.02
C GLN A 229 20.34 -4.65 -0.82
N GLU A 230 20.94 -5.64 -0.14
CA GLU A 230 21.49 -6.84 -0.78
C GLU A 230 20.56 -8.03 -0.50
N VAL A 231 20.00 -8.60 -1.56
CA VAL A 231 19.27 -9.87 -1.54
C VAL A 231 20.26 -10.97 -1.97
N PRO A 232 20.52 -11.98 -1.11
CA PRO A 232 21.49 -13.05 -1.41
C PRO A 232 21.01 -13.96 -2.56
N GLU A 233 21.84 -14.92 -2.96
CA GLU A 233 21.41 -16.00 -3.87
C GLU A 233 20.24 -16.79 -3.27
N MET A 234 19.09 -16.76 -3.96
CA MET A 234 17.86 -17.45 -3.60
C MET A 234 17.41 -18.36 -4.75
N ASP A 235 17.08 -19.61 -4.42
CA ASP A 235 16.58 -20.59 -5.40
C ASP A 235 15.07 -20.42 -5.61
N LEU A 236 14.71 -19.84 -6.76
CA LEU A 236 13.30 -19.59 -7.13
C LEU A 236 12.53 -20.89 -7.43
N SER A 237 13.23 -22.00 -7.73
CA SER A 237 12.60 -23.31 -7.95
C SER A 237 12.03 -23.93 -6.67
N THR A 238 12.39 -23.39 -5.49
CA THR A 238 11.78 -23.77 -4.21
C THR A 238 10.43 -23.10 -3.95
N LEU A 239 10.06 -22.09 -4.75
CA LEU A 239 8.82 -21.35 -4.60
C LEU A 239 7.67 -22.02 -5.36
N THR A 240 6.47 -21.92 -4.79
CA THR A 240 5.23 -22.46 -5.39
C THR A 240 4.25 -21.38 -5.82
N ASP A 241 3.37 -21.74 -6.76
CA ASP A 241 2.14 -21.04 -7.11
C ASP A 241 1.02 -21.30 -6.08
N ALA A 242 -0.19 -20.82 -6.38
CA ALA A 242 -1.35 -20.98 -5.50
C ALA A 242 -1.96 -22.40 -5.51
N ASN A 243 -1.44 -23.31 -6.33
CA ASN A 243 -1.86 -24.69 -6.49
C ASN A 243 -0.79 -25.68 -5.94
N ASP A 244 0.13 -25.18 -5.10
CA ASP A 244 1.31 -25.89 -4.58
C ASP A 244 2.24 -26.47 -5.68
N GLN A 245 2.21 -25.94 -6.90
CA GLN A 245 3.10 -26.32 -7.99
C GLN A 245 4.34 -25.42 -8.02
N GLN A 246 5.50 -25.95 -8.41
CA GLN A 246 6.70 -25.15 -8.64
C GLN A 246 6.43 -24.05 -9.68
N LEU A 247 6.92 -22.84 -9.43
CA LEU A 247 6.75 -21.71 -10.36
C LEU A 247 7.29 -22.05 -11.76
N ALA A 248 6.48 -21.82 -12.79
CA ALA A 248 6.84 -22.12 -14.17
C ALA A 248 8.11 -21.36 -14.61
N GLY A 249 9.00 -22.03 -15.35
CA GLY A 249 10.25 -21.44 -15.85
C GLY A 249 11.38 -21.31 -14.81
N THR A 250 11.16 -21.68 -13.54
CA THR A 250 12.20 -21.65 -12.49
C THR A 250 13.10 -22.89 -12.49
N SER A 251 12.83 -23.88 -13.33
CA SER A 251 13.71 -25.02 -13.55
C SER A 251 13.76 -25.39 -15.03
N ILE A 252 14.88 -25.96 -15.46
CA ILE A 252 15.06 -26.57 -16.77
C ILE A 252 15.71 -27.94 -16.61
N ASP A 253 15.43 -28.85 -17.54
CA ASP A 253 16.15 -30.12 -17.66
C ASP A 253 16.59 -30.25 -19.12
N GLN A 254 17.90 -30.31 -19.36
CA GLN A 254 18.49 -30.33 -20.69
C GLN A 254 19.66 -31.33 -20.76
N PRO A 255 20.01 -31.84 -21.95
CA PRO A 255 21.16 -32.73 -22.11
C PRO A 255 22.47 -32.00 -21.78
N ALA A 256 23.47 -32.69 -21.22
CA ALA A 256 24.77 -32.11 -20.90
C ALA A 256 25.42 -31.38 -22.09
N GLY A 257 25.24 -31.90 -23.32
CA GLY A 257 25.74 -31.26 -24.54
C GLY A 257 25.08 -29.92 -24.89
N TRP A 258 23.84 -29.68 -24.45
CA TRP A 258 23.12 -28.42 -24.68
C TRP A 258 23.73 -27.25 -23.88
N TYR A 259 24.25 -27.55 -22.69
CA TYR A 259 25.03 -26.61 -21.86
C TYR A 259 26.48 -26.41 -22.38
N GLY A 260 26.91 -27.17 -23.39
CA GLY A 260 28.29 -27.17 -23.93
C GLY A 260 29.09 -28.45 -23.64
N GLY A 261 28.58 -29.34 -22.78
CA GLY A 261 29.23 -30.59 -22.38
C GLY A 261 30.15 -30.44 -21.16
N PHE A 262 30.30 -31.51 -20.38
CA PHE A 262 31.09 -31.52 -19.14
C PHE A 262 31.97 -32.77 -19.05
N PRO A 263 33.17 -32.69 -18.40
CA PRO A 263 33.99 -33.86 -18.13
C PRO A 263 33.21 -34.95 -17.37
N GLY A 264 33.37 -36.21 -17.78
CA GLY A 264 32.73 -37.36 -17.13
C GLY A 264 31.23 -37.56 -17.45
N SER A 265 30.58 -36.63 -18.14
CA SER A 265 29.18 -36.75 -18.59
C SER A 265 29.08 -37.04 -20.09
N ARG A 266 28.06 -37.80 -20.51
CA ARG A 266 27.75 -37.99 -21.93
C ARG A 266 26.84 -36.85 -22.39
N ASN A 267 26.99 -36.39 -23.63
CA ASN A 267 26.20 -35.27 -24.15
C ASN A 267 24.68 -35.44 -24.06
N ASN A 268 24.18 -36.68 -23.95
CA ASN A 268 22.76 -37.02 -23.80
C ASN A 268 22.31 -37.31 -22.36
N ASP A 269 23.21 -37.25 -21.37
CA ASP A 269 22.83 -37.32 -19.95
C ASP A 269 22.04 -36.07 -19.58
N ARG A 270 20.91 -36.24 -18.89
CA ARG A 270 19.99 -35.16 -18.51
C ARG A 270 20.50 -34.48 -17.24
N LEU A 271 20.72 -33.17 -17.31
CA LEU A 271 21.19 -32.35 -16.20
C LEU A 271 20.10 -31.31 -15.87
N PRO A 272 19.33 -31.51 -14.77
CA PRO A 272 18.41 -30.51 -14.28
C PRO A 272 19.17 -29.30 -13.72
N ALA A 273 18.58 -28.12 -13.81
CA ALA A 273 19.11 -26.88 -13.31
C ALA A 273 18.00 -25.99 -12.72
N SER A 274 18.29 -25.32 -11.62
CA SER A 274 17.36 -24.42 -10.92
C SER A 274 17.74 -22.96 -11.12
N LEU A 275 16.72 -22.11 -11.24
CA LEU A 275 16.85 -20.66 -11.41
C LEU A 275 17.18 -20.00 -10.08
N ILE A 276 18.38 -19.47 -9.97
CA ILE A 276 18.85 -18.69 -8.81
C ILE A 276 18.71 -17.22 -9.14
N GLN A 277 18.19 -16.42 -8.20
CA GLN A 277 18.20 -14.95 -8.27
C GLN A 277 19.07 -14.36 -7.16
N LYS A 278 19.78 -13.28 -7.51
CA LYS A 278 20.41 -12.33 -6.59
C LYS A 278 19.96 -10.92 -6.99
N THR A 279 19.82 -10.00 -6.03
CA THR A 279 19.41 -8.62 -6.34
C THR A 279 20.10 -7.62 -5.43
N THR A 280 20.65 -6.55 -6.03
CA THR A 280 21.11 -5.36 -5.29
C THR A 280 20.18 -4.21 -5.64
N ARG A 281 19.54 -3.59 -4.63
CA ARG A 281 18.48 -2.58 -4.78
C ARG A 281 18.87 -1.29 -4.07
N ASP A 282 18.95 -0.19 -4.81
CA ASP A 282 19.27 1.15 -4.34
C ASP A 282 18.01 2.04 -4.38
N LEU A 283 17.59 2.54 -3.22
CA LEU A 283 16.38 3.34 -3.03
C LEU A 283 16.74 4.78 -2.65
N TYR A 284 16.26 5.75 -3.43
CA TYR A 284 16.50 7.17 -3.23
C TYR A 284 15.23 7.85 -2.73
N VAL A 285 15.14 8.07 -1.42
CA VAL A 285 13.88 8.41 -0.73
C VAL A 285 13.86 9.87 -0.30
N ASP A 286 12.77 10.61 -0.58
CA ASP A 286 12.55 11.91 0.06
C ASP A 286 12.37 11.73 1.57
N PRO A 287 13.24 12.30 2.42
CA PRO A 287 13.17 12.10 3.86
C PRO A 287 11.95 12.76 4.51
N VAL A 288 11.26 13.69 3.86
CA VAL A 288 10.09 14.33 4.48
C VAL A 288 8.82 13.52 4.22
N SER A 289 8.50 13.22 2.95
CA SER A 289 7.30 12.46 2.62
C SER A 289 7.49 10.95 2.81
N GLY A 290 8.67 10.40 2.54
CA GLY A 290 8.89 8.95 2.42
C GLY A 290 8.59 8.39 1.02
N THR A 291 8.38 9.25 0.02
CA THR A 291 8.25 8.86 -1.39
C THR A 291 9.62 8.41 -1.94
N ILE A 292 9.66 7.27 -2.62
CA ILE A 292 10.83 6.79 -3.37
C ILE A 292 10.87 7.62 -4.68
N ILE A 293 11.93 8.40 -4.89
CA ILE A 293 12.10 9.31 -6.05
C ILE A 293 12.80 8.60 -7.21
N ASN A 294 13.73 7.70 -6.88
CA ASN A 294 14.35 6.77 -7.82
C ASN A 294 14.55 5.43 -7.10
N GLU A 295 14.35 4.34 -7.83
CA GLU A 295 14.77 3.00 -7.47
C GLU A 295 15.70 2.53 -8.59
N ARG A 296 16.81 1.88 -8.21
CA ARG A 296 17.76 1.27 -9.14
C ARG A 296 18.04 -0.15 -8.68
N GLU A 297 17.79 -1.12 -9.54
CA GLU A 297 17.90 -2.54 -9.19
C GLU A 297 18.83 -3.26 -10.15
N HIS A 298 19.89 -3.89 -9.64
CA HIS A 298 20.66 -4.88 -10.38
C HIS A 298 20.07 -6.26 -10.10
N VAL A 299 19.27 -6.77 -11.03
CA VAL A 299 18.67 -8.10 -10.96
C VAL A 299 19.54 -9.08 -11.76
N GLN A 300 20.04 -10.10 -11.09
CA GLN A 300 20.80 -11.19 -11.71
C GLN A 300 20.07 -12.51 -11.46
N GLN A 301 19.69 -13.19 -12.54
CA GLN A 301 19.12 -14.53 -12.53
C GLN A 301 19.93 -15.47 -13.42
N TYR A 302 20.19 -16.68 -12.96
CA TYR A 302 20.92 -17.69 -13.73
C TYR A 302 20.57 -19.11 -13.28
N PHE A 303 20.62 -20.05 -14.22
CA PHE A 303 20.44 -21.46 -13.93
C PHE A 303 21.76 -22.05 -13.41
N LYS A 304 21.73 -22.66 -12.23
CA LYS A 304 22.81 -23.51 -11.67
C LYS A 304 22.41 -24.98 -11.82
N LEU A 305 23.38 -25.85 -12.13
CA LEU A 305 23.10 -27.28 -12.27
C LEU A 305 22.80 -27.94 -10.92
N ASN A 306 21.76 -28.77 -10.88
CA ASN A 306 21.34 -29.52 -9.70
C ASN A 306 22.12 -30.84 -9.62
N VAL A 307 23.42 -30.71 -9.32
CA VAL A 307 24.39 -31.82 -9.24
C VAL A 307 24.90 -32.02 -7.82
N SER A 308 25.50 -33.19 -7.56
CA SER A 308 26.07 -33.53 -6.24
C SER A 308 27.38 -32.76 -5.97
N GLU A 309 27.71 -32.49 -4.71
CA GLU A 309 28.91 -31.74 -4.30
C GLU A 309 30.25 -32.40 -4.72
N ASP A 310 30.23 -33.71 -5.03
CA ASP A 310 31.39 -34.47 -5.55
C ASP A 310 31.53 -34.43 -7.08
N SER A 311 30.68 -33.65 -7.76
CA SER A 311 30.73 -33.46 -9.22
C SER A 311 31.99 -32.67 -9.66
N PRO A 312 32.39 -32.76 -10.94
CA PRO A 312 33.45 -31.91 -11.50
C PRO A 312 33.19 -30.42 -11.22
N GLN A 313 34.25 -29.67 -10.90
CA GLN A 313 34.14 -28.24 -10.58
C GLN A 313 33.50 -27.45 -11.74
N GLU A 314 33.74 -27.88 -12.99
CA GLU A 314 33.15 -27.29 -14.19
C GLU A 314 31.61 -27.39 -14.23
N MET A 315 31.00 -28.33 -13.51
CA MET A 315 29.53 -28.41 -13.34
C MET A 315 29.05 -27.54 -12.18
N LEU A 316 29.81 -27.47 -11.08
CA LEU A 316 29.47 -26.73 -9.86
C LEU A 316 29.57 -25.21 -10.08
N ASP A 317 30.57 -24.77 -10.85
CA ASP A 317 30.80 -23.39 -11.24
C ASP A 317 29.95 -22.96 -12.47
N TYR A 318 29.21 -23.88 -13.10
CA TYR A 318 28.43 -23.56 -14.29
C TYR A 318 27.24 -22.65 -13.96
N GLN A 319 27.13 -21.55 -14.70
CA GLN A 319 26.00 -20.63 -14.66
C GLN A 319 25.55 -20.29 -16.08
N LEU A 320 24.26 -20.45 -16.35
CA LEU A 320 23.63 -19.96 -17.57
C LEU A 320 22.76 -18.74 -17.24
N THR A 321 23.16 -17.55 -17.70
CA THR A 321 22.39 -16.30 -17.49
C THR A 321 20.96 -16.46 -17.99
N ALA A 322 20.00 -16.25 -17.09
CA ALA A 322 18.57 -16.17 -17.38
C ALA A 322 18.13 -14.72 -17.60
N LEU A 323 18.62 -13.83 -16.74
CA LEU A 323 18.44 -12.38 -16.79
C LEU A 323 19.65 -11.71 -16.13
N ASP A 324 20.23 -10.68 -16.74
CA ASP A 324 21.13 -9.76 -16.06
C ASP A 324 20.79 -8.34 -16.53
N VAL A 325 20.27 -7.51 -15.63
CA VAL A 325 19.75 -6.18 -15.96
C VAL A 325 19.92 -5.23 -14.79
N VAL A 326 20.22 -3.96 -15.10
CA VAL A 326 20.07 -2.86 -14.15
C VAL A 326 18.88 -2.01 -14.56
N PHE A 327 17.79 -2.06 -13.80
CA PHE A 327 16.68 -1.13 -13.97
C PHE A 327 16.95 0.17 -13.21
N SER A 328 16.44 1.31 -13.71
CA SER A 328 16.30 2.54 -12.92
C SER A 328 15.09 3.33 -13.39
N TYR A 329 14.38 4.00 -12.48
CA TYR A 329 13.26 4.87 -12.86
C TYR A 329 13.71 5.90 -13.89
N ASN A 330 12.93 6.05 -14.96
CA ASN A 330 13.23 7.00 -16.01
C ASN A 330 12.90 8.45 -15.61
N GLN A 331 13.35 9.41 -16.43
CA GLN A 331 13.24 10.82 -16.09
C GLN A 331 11.79 11.27 -15.82
N SER A 332 10.81 10.83 -16.60
CA SER A 332 9.41 11.23 -16.38
C SER A 332 8.85 10.69 -15.08
N THR A 333 9.21 9.45 -14.71
CA THR A 333 8.87 8.85 -13.43
C THR A 333 9.48 9.63 -12.27
N GLN A 334 10.77 9.97 -12.34
CA GLN A 334 11.44 10.76 -11.31
C GLN A 334 10.83 12.16 -11.15
N GLU A 335 10.50 12.84 -12.26
CA GLU A 335 9.89 14.17 -12.25
C GLU A 335 8.48 14.15 -11.62
N GLN A 336 7.68 13.12 -11.93
CA GLN A 336 6.37 12.92 -11.32
C GLN A 336 6.48 12.64 -9.82
N LEU A 337 7.32 11.68 -9.41
CA LEU A 337 7.51 11.32 -8.00
C LEU A 337 8.08 12.47 -7.16
N ALA A 338 8.94 13.31 -7.75
CA ALA A 338 9.43 14.55 -7.13
C ALA A 338 8.33 15.60 -6.93
N SER A 339 7.42 15.74 -7.90
CA SER A 339 6.22 16.59 -7.77
C SER A 339 5.28 16.06 -6.69
N ASP A 340 5.05 14.75 -6.65
CA ASP A 340 4.14 14.11 -5.70
C ASP A 340 4.68 14.20 -4.28
N ALA A 341 5.97 13.93 -4.06
CA ALA A 341 6.67 14.12 -2.78
C ALA A 341 6.49 15.54 -2.24
N LYS A 342 6.65 16.55 -3.10
CA LYS A 342 6.43 17.94 -2.74
C LYS A 342 4.96 18.25 -2.39
N SER A 343 4.00 17.66 -3.11
CA SER A 343 2.57 17.86 -2.83
C SER A 343 2.15 17.35 -1.44
N LEU A 344 2.85 16.32 -0.94
CA LEU A 344 2.66 15.75 0.40
C LEU A 344 3.37 16.57 1.50
N ASP A 345 4.51 17.18 1.19
CA ASP A 345 5.34 17.96 2.12
C ASP A 345 4.84 19.42 2.30
N ASP A 346 4.39 20.09 1.24
CA ASP A 346 3.96 21.50 1.31
C ASP A 346 2.83 21.76 2.35
N PRO A 347 1.78 20.91 2.49
CA PRO A 347 0.80 21.03 3.58
C PRO A 347 1.41 20.86 4.98
N ILE A 348 2.35 19.92 5.15
CA ILE A 348 3.05 19.67 6.42
C ILE A 348 3.89 20.90 6.80
N LYS A 349 4.61 21.50 5.83
CA LYS A 349 5.34 22.76 6.03
C LYS A 349 4.40 23.93 6.35
N LEU A 350 3.24 24.01 5.71
CA LEU A 350 2.27 25.08 5.93
C LEU A 350 1.70 25.04 7.36
N TRP A 351 1.13 23.91 7.76
CA TRP A 351 0.49 23.73 9.07
C TRP A 351 1.48 23.51 10.22
N GLY A 352 2.61 22.85 9.96
CA GLY A 352 3.64 22.57 10.95
C GLY A 352 4.59 23.73 11.24
N ARG A 353 4.82 24.64 10.28
CA ARG A 353 5.81 25.73 10.42
C ARG A 353 5.25 27.13 10.13
N TRP A 354 4.67 27.35 8.96
CA TRP A 354 4.31 28.72 8.54
C TRP A 354 3.13 29.32 9.30
N ILE A 355 2.02 28.60 9.42
CA ILE A 355 0.83 29.02 10.16
C ILE A 355 1.15 29.28 11.65
N PRO A 356 1.85 28.37 12.38
CA PRO A 356 2.31 28.61 13.74
C PRO A 356 3.14 29.89 13.91
N ILE A 357 4.09 30.15 13.01
CA ILE A 357 4.94 31.36 13.07
C ILE A 357 4.10 32.63 12.90
N VAL A 358 3.22 32.68 11.90
CA VAL A 358 2.37 33.86 11.64
C VAL A 358 1.40 34.11 12.80
N ILE A 359 0.70 33.07 13.28
CA ILE A 359 -0.22 33.18 14.42
C ILE A 359 0.55 33.57 15.69
N GLY A 360 1.74 33.00 15.91
CA GLY A 360 2.61 33.32 17.05
C GLY A 360 3.04 34.79 17.07
N ILE A 361 3.52 35.32 15.93
CA ILE A 361 3.90 36.74 15.80
C ILE A 361 2.71 37.66 16.07
N LEU A 362 1.54 37.37 15.48
CA LEU A 362 0.32 38.15 15.72
C LEU A 362 -0.12 38.08 17.19
N GLY A 363 0.00 36.92 17.84
CA GLY A 363 -0.26 36.74 19.27
C GLY A 363 0.63 37.60 20.16
N VAL A 364 1.95 37.61 19.91
CA VAL A 364 2.91 38.48 20.63
C VAL A 364 2.60 39.96 20.42
N LEU A 365 2.29 40.39 19.18
CA LEU A 365 1.95 41.77 18.88
C LEU A 365 0.66 42.23 19.57
N LEU A 366 -0.37 41.37 19.62
CA LEU A 366 -1.61 41.65 20.36
C LEU A 366 -1.41 41.70 21.87
N LEU A 367 -0.58 40.81 22.44
CA LEU A 367 -0.20 40.87 23.86
C LEU A 367 0.52 42.19 24.19
N ALA A 368 1.51 42.59 23.38
CA ALA A 368 2.24 43.83 23.57
C ALA A 368 1.32 45.07 23.46
N ALA A 369 0.43 45.09 22.46
CA ALA A 369 -0.55 46.16 22.30
C ALA A 369 -1.56 46.21 23.47
N GLY A 370 -2.05 45.06 23.94
CA GLY A 370 -2.98 44.96 25.06
C GLY A 370 -2.37 45.42 26.39
N VAL A 371 -1.13 45.00 26.68
CA VAL A 371 -0.36 45.48 27.84
C VAL A 371 -0.11 46.98 27.74
N TRP A 372 0.28 47.49 26.58
CA TRP A 372 0.49 48.93 26.36
C TRP A 372 -0.80 49.76 26.53
N LEU A 373 -1.95 49.25 26.09
CA LEU A 373 -3.25 49.89 26.31
C LEU A 373 -3.60 49.96 27.80
N LEU A 374 -3.34 48.89 28.57
CA LEU A 374 -3.53 48.90 30.03
C LEU A 374 -2.59 49.91 30.71
N LEU A 375 -1.32 49.99 30.30
CA LEU A 375 -0.33 50.93 30.85
C LEU A 375 -0.60 52.39 30.47
N ARG A 376 -1.33 52.66 29.38
CA ARG A 376 -1.76 54.02 28.98
C ARG A 376 -3.12 54.45 29.55
N GLY A 377 -3.83 53.59 30.27
CA GLY A 377 -5.03 53.95 31.02
C GLY A 377 -4.69 54.92 32.15
N GLY A 378 -4.87 56.23 31.92
CA GLY A 378 -4.54 57.28 32.88
C GLY A 378 -5.29 57.17 34.23
N PRO A 379 -4.85 57.93 35.26
CA PRO A 379 -5.41 57.81 36.61
C PRO A 379 -6.93 57.94 36.62
N LYS A 380 -7.61 56.93 37.17
CA LYS A 380 -9.06 57.01 37.42
C LYS A 380 -9.29 58.12 38.45
N THR A 381 -9.81 59.26 38.00
CA THR A 381 -10.33 60.29 38.91
C THR A 381 -11.35 59.63 39.82
N PRO A 382 -11.18 59.63 41.16
CA PRO A 382 -12.15 59.05 42.05
C PRO A 382 -13.50 59.73 41.84
N ALA A 383 -14.58 58.96 41.70
CA ALA A 383 -15.91 59.53 41.74
C ALA A 383 -16.08 60.23 43.11
N PRO A 384 -16.52 61.50 43.16
CA PRO A 384 -16.78 62.14 44.44
C PRO A 384 -17.87 61.36 45.17
N ALA A 385 -17.64 61.08 46.45
CA ALA A 385 -18.64 60.44 47.29
C ALA A 385 -19.89 61.33 47.33
N SER A 386 -20.99 60.86 46.75
CA SER A 386 -22.29 61.47 46.96
C SER A 386 -22.76 61.13 48.37
N ASP A 387 -22.71 62.10 49.29
CA ASP A 387 -23.45 62.01 50.54
C ASP A 387 -24.93 61.78 50.22
N SER A 388 -25.43 60.59 50.57
CA SER A 388 -26.87 60.33 50.60
C SER A 388 -27.44 60.88 51.89
N PRO A 389 -28.40 61.83 51.86
CA PRO A 389 -29.13 62.24 53.04
C PRO A 389 -29.92 61.06 53.62
N TYR A 390 -29.94 61.00 54.95
CA TYR A 390 -30.73 60.07 55.75
C TYR A 390 -32.24 60.30 55.53
N ASP A 391 -32.95 59.28 55.04
CA ASP A 391 -34.42 59.23 54.97
C ASP A 391 -34.95 58.12 55.90
N PRO A 392 -35.59 58.44 57.03
CA PRO A 392 -36.06 57.47 58.00
C PRO A 392 -37.55 57.17 57.83
N ASN A 393 -37.94 56.31 56.87
CA ASN A 393 -39.16 55.48 56.95
C ASN A 393 -39.31 54.54 55.74
N GLU A 394 -38.98 53.25 55.92
CA GLU A 394 -39.83 52.14 55.40
C GLU A 394 -39.42 50.78 56.02
N GLN A 395 -39.77 50.60 57.29
CA GLN A 395 -39.92 49.25 57.84
C GLN A 395 -41.28 48.68 57.42
N GLN A 396 -41.33 47.77 56.43
CA GLN A 396 -42.23 46.60 56.46
C GLN A 396 -42.05 45.64 55.27
N ARG A 397 -42.27 44.35 55.54
CA ARG A 397 -42.48 43.23 54.60
C ARG A 397 -41.25 42.69 53.83
N THR A 398 -40.39 41.99 54.56
CA THR A 398 -40.17 40.57 54.21
C THR A 398 -41.21 39.69 54.93
N ASP A 399 -41.28 38.42 54.54
CA ASP A 399 -42.14 37.36 55.09
C ASP A 399 -43.63 37.41 54.70
N LEU A 400 -43.95 36.71 53.60
CA LEU A 400 -45.01 35.70 53.63
C LEU A 400 -44.70 34.58 52.62
N ILE A 401 -44.08 33.50 53.10
CA ILE A 401 -43.96 32.26 52.34
C ILE A 401 -45.22 31.42 52.57
N GLY A 402 -45.87 30.99 51.49
CA GLY A 402 -46.63 29.74 51.47
C GLY A 402 -48.15 29.83 51.31
N GLN A 403 -48.65 28.83 50.57
CA GLN A 403 -50.06 28.41 50.45
C GLN A 403 -51.00 29.34 49.70
N TYR A 404 -51.38 28.95 48.47
CA TYR A 404 -52.64 28.21 48.30
C TYR A 404 -52.52 27.19 47.14
N ARG A 405 -53.28 26.10 47.26
CA ARG A 405 -53.30 24.90 46.39
C ARG A 405 -54.71 24.80 45.79
N GLY A 406 -54.86 24.53 44.49
CA GLY A 406 -56.16 24.20 43.89
C GLY A 406 -56.15 24.13 42.36
N ASN A 407 -56.67 23.04 41.81
CA ASN A 407 -56.86 22.81 40.36
C ASN A 407 -58.23 23.34 39.89
N ASP A 408 -58.42 23.58 38.58
CA ASP A 408 -59.24 22.73 37.67
C ASP A 408 -59.80 23.49 36.44
N ARG A 409 -59.76 22.81 35.26
CA ARG A 409 -60.62 22.92 34.04
C ARG A 409 -60.72 24.29 33.33
N GLY A 410 -60.34 24.43 32.06
CA GLY A 410 -61.16 24.10 30.86
C GLY A 410 -61.56 25.43 30.16
N ASP A 411 -61.70 25.61 28.85
CA ASP A 411 -61.68 24.74 27.65
C ASP A 411 -61.35 25.61 26.39
N VAL A 412 -61.46 25.01 25.20
CA VAL A 412 -61.71 25.63 23.85
C VAL A 412 -60.49 25.83 22.91
N TYR A 413 -60.46 24.98 21.87
CA TYR A 413 -59.73 25.16 20.60
C TYR A 413 -60.51 26.08 19.63
N PRO A 414 -59.90 26.58 18.54
CA PRO A 414 -60.06 25.83 17.29
C PRO A 414 -58.75 25.58 16.53
N ALA A 415 -58.78 24.60 15.62
CA ALA A 415 -57.64 24.17 14.82
C ALA A 415 -57.81 24.46 13.32
N ALA A 416 -56.69 24.77 12.65
CA ALA A 416 -56.40 24.62 11.22
C ALA A 416 -54.90 24.93 11.04
N GLY A 417 -54.11 24.32 10.17
CA GLY A 417 -54.28 23.17 9.25
C GLY A 417 -52.91 22.92 8.60
N ALA A 418 -52.53 21.65 8.37
CA ALA A 418 -51.15 21.26 8.00
C ALA A 418 -50.84 21.51 6.48
N PRO A 419 -49.60 21.32 5.97
CA PRO A 419 -48.85 20.05 6.05
C PRO A 419 -47.40 20.14 6.56
N VAL A 420 -46.86 18.96 6.84
CA VAL A 420 -45.50 18.70 7.35
C VAL A 420 -44.50 18.62 6.20
N GLY A 421 -43.35 19.29 6.33
CA GLY A 421 -42.15 18.99 5.55
C GLY A 421 -41.22 18.11 6.38
N SER A 422 -40.94 16.89 5.90
CA SER A 422 -39.97 15.97 6.50
C SER A 422 -38.55 16.42 6.16
N HIS A 423 -37.81 16.93 7.16
CA HIS A 423 -36.36 16.97 7.07
C HIS A 423 -35.79 15.69 7.67
N GLU A 424 -35.35 14.79 6.79
CA GLU A 424 -34.50 13.67 7.17
C GLU A 424 -33.23 14.22 7.85
N GLN A 425 -32.87 13.61 8.97
CA GLN A 425 -31.59 13.88 9.62
C GLN A 425 -30.50 13.20 8.79
N GLN A 426 -29.73 14.00 8.05
CA GLN A 426 -28.52 13.50 7.39
C GLN A 426 -27.55 12.96 8.44
N PRO A 427 -26.96 11.76 8.24
CA PRO A 427 -25.87 11.28 9.07
C PRO A 427 -24.67 12.24 9.00
N TYR A 428 -23.93 12.32 10.09
CA TYR A 428 -22.66 13.03 10.16
C TYR A 428 -21.61 12.28 9.31
N ASP A 429 -21.11 12.94 8.27
CA ASP A 429 -20.10 12.44 7.34
C ASP A 429 -18.73 13.08 7.66
N PRO A 430 -17.69 12.31 8.04
CA PRO A 430 -16.38 12.83 8.36
C PRO A 430 -15.43 12.97 7.15
N ASP A 431 -15.80 12.59 5.92
CA ASP A 431 -14.87 12.52 4.78
C ASP A 431 -15.21 13.55 3.67
N GLN A 432 -14.58 14.73 3.76
CA GLN A 432 -14.67 15.80 2.75
C GLN A 432 -13.67 15.64 1.59
N THR A 433 -13.13 14.44 1.35
CA THR A 433 -12.02 14.22 0.39
C THR A 433 -12.48 13.62 -0.96
N ARG A 434 -13.76 13.74 -1.32
CA ARG A 434 -14.31 13.23 -2.60
C ARG A 434 -15.11 14.27 -3.38
N GLN A 435 -14.41 15.13 -4.14
CA GLN A 435 -14.83 15.65 -5.46
C GLN A 435 -13.80 16.64 -6.05
N ILE A 436 -12.85 16.11 -6.82
CA ILE A 436 -12.12 16.88 -7.84
C ILE A 436 -12.19 16.04 -9.13
N PRO A 437 -12.65 16.59 -10.27
CA PRO A 437 -12.78 15.82 -11.49
C PRO A 437 -11.41 15.44 -12.05
N ALA A 438 -11.25 14.16 -12.42
CA ALA A 438 -10.07 13.69 -13.13
C ALA A 438 -9.94 14.40 -14.49
N VAL A 439 -8.78 14.99 -14.75
CA VAL A 439 -8.42 15.49 -16.08
C VAL A 439 -8.05 14.28 -16.94
N ARG A 440 -8.97 13.85 -17.80
CA ARG A 440 -8.62 12.99 -18.93
C ARG A 440 -7.84 13.84 -19.93
N ASP A 441 -6.63 13.44 -20.25
CA ASP A 441 -5.96 13.95 -21.46
C ASP A 441 -6.55 13.21 -22.66
N ASP A 442 -7.05 13.93 -23.66
CA ASP A 442 -7.69 13.37 -24.85
C ASP A 442 -6.62 12.83 -25.83
N ARG A 443 -5.96 11.74 -25.44
CA ARG A 443 -5.16 10.87 -26.33
C ARG A 443 -5.63 9.44 -26.16
N GLY A 444 -6.51 9.04 -27.05
CA GLY A 444 -7.20 7.76 -26.99
C GLY A 444 -6.34 6.59 -27.47
N ASP A 445 -5.53 6.05 -26.56
CA ASP A 445 -4.99 4.69 -26.62
C ASP A 445 -5.54 3.93 -25.40
N GLY A 446 -6.80 3.50 -25.50
CA GLY A 446 -7.59 3.06 -24.36
C GLY A 446 -7.29 1.62 -23.92
N PHE A 447 -6.95 1.45 -22.64
CA PHE A 447 -7.14 0.18 -21.94
C PHE A 447 -8.64 -0.13 -21.90
N ALA A 448 -9.04 -1.29 -22.43
CA ALA A 448 -10.41 -1.77 -22.31
C ALA A 448 -10.60 -2.45 -20.95
N GLU A 449 -11.57 -1.98 -20.17
CA GLU A 449 -12.10 -2.72 -19.01
C GLU A 449 -12.71 -4.03 -19.52
N VAL A 450 -12.11 -5.16 -19.14
CA VAL A 450 -12.70 -6.50 -19.39
C VAL A 450 -13.81 -6.73 -18.38
N GLY A 451 -15.01 -6.25 -18.70
CA GLY A 451 -16.21 -6.53 -17.93
C GLY A 451 -16.73 -7.95 -18.19
N ASP A 452 -17.19 -8.61 -17.12
CA ASP A 452 -17.76 -9.96 -17.15
C ASP A 452 -18.89 -10.10 -18.17
N HIS A 453 -18.66 -10.82 -19.28
CA HIS A 453 -19.69 -11.50 -20.07
C HIS A 453 -19.05 -12.56 -21.00
N TYR A 454 -19.03 -13.82 -20.57
CA TYR A 454 -18.69 -14.95 -21.44
C TYR A 454 -19.95 -15.46 -22.17
N PRO A 455 -20.06 -15.35 -23.50
CA PRO A 455 -20.98 -16.16 -24.26
C PRO A 455 -20.37 -17.55 -24.52
N TYR A 456 -21.03 -18.60 -24.03
CA TYR A 456 -20.83 -19.95 -24.52
C TYR A 456 -20.98 -19.97 -26.06
N MET A 457 -20.00 -20.54 -26.77
CA MET A 457 -20.22 -21.05 -28.13
C MET A 457 -19.76 -22.50 -28.20
N ASP A 458 -20.72 -23.39 -28.47
CA ASP A 458 -20.48 -24.80 -28.72
C ASP A 458 -19.58 -24.99 -29.94
N GLN A 459 -18.65 -25.95 -29.85
CA GLN A 459 -18.07 -26.54 -31.04
C GLN A 459 -19.14 -27.35 -31.77
N GLN A 460 -19.35 -27.06 -33.06
CA GLN A 460 -19.76 -28.11 -33.98
C GLN A 460 -19.23 -27.88 -35.39
N GLY A 461 -18.69 -28.96 -35.97
CA GLY A 461 -17.92 -28.91 -37.20
C GLY A 461 -18.78 -28.76 -38.45
N THR A 462 -18.10 -28.35 -39.52
CA THR A 462 -18.61 -28.36 -40.89
C THR A 462 -19.08 -29.76 -41.31
N GLY A 463 -20.35 -29.90 -41.69
CA GLY A 463 -20.92 -31.14 -42.21
C GLY A 463 -22.15 -30.86 -43.08
N ASP A 464 -22.29 -31.58 -44.18
CA ASP A 464 -23.27 -31.32 -45.25
C ASP A 464 -24.74 -31.25 -44.79
N GLY A 465 -25.50 -30.40 -45.47
CA GLY A 465 -26.91 -30.16 -45.15
C GLY A 465 -27.87 -31.26 -45.62
N THR A 466 -29.00 -31.38 -44.94
CA THR A 466 -30.28 -31.76 -45.56
C THR A 466 -31.45 -31.26 -44.72
N SER A 467 -32.58 -31.04 -45.38
CA SER A 467 -33.81 -30.48 -44.81
C SER A 467 -34.54 -31.41 -43.83
N ALA A 468 -35.13 -30.87 -42.75
CA ALA A 468 -36.60 -30.82 -42.57
C ALA A 468 -37.09 -30.35 -41.17
N GLN A 469 -38.13 -29.50 -41.18
CA GLN A 469 -39.32 -29.49 -40.29
C GLN A 469 -39.20 -29.29 -38.76
N GLN A 470 -39.61 -28.09 -38.31
CA GLN A 470 -40.30 -27.86 -37.02
C GLN A 470 -41.69 -28.54 -37.00
N PRO A 471 -42.20 -28.94 -35.81
CA PRO A 471 -43.10 -28.06 -35.03
C PRO A 471 -42.77 -28.06 -33.51
N GLN A 472 -42.66 -26.93 -32.83
CA GLN A 472 -43.74 -26.13 -32.21
C GLN A 472 -44.62 -26.82 -31.12
N THR A 473 -44.69 -26.11 -29.98
CA THR A 473 -45.71 -26.07 -28.90
C THR A 473 -45.50 -26.90 -27.62
N GLY A 474 -45.73 -26.25 -26.46
CA GLY A 474 -46.10 -26.94 -25.22
C GLY A 474 -45.37 -26.57 -23.92
N ASP A 475 -45.47 -25.31 -23.45
CA ASP A 475 -45.62 -25.06 -22.01
C ASP A 475 -47.06 -25.52 -21.61
N PRO A 476 -47.36 -25.98 -20.36
CA PRO A 476 -46.94 -25.34 -19.11
C PRO A 476 -46.67 -26.28 -17.90
N GLY A 477 -46.22 -25.69 -16.78
CA GLY A 477 -46.78 -26.05 -15.46
C GLY A 477 -45.80 -26.32 -14.31
N TRP A 478 -45.80 -25.43 -13.32
CA TRP A 478 -45.15 -25.60 -12.02
C TRP A 478 -45.85 -26.65 -11.13
N VAL A 479 -45.12 -27.63 -10.58
CA VAL A 479 -45.49 -28.33 -9.32
C VAL A 479 -44.24 -28.76 -8.54
N THR A 480 -44.14 -28.37 -7.28
CA THR A 480 -43.18 -28.89 -6.29
C THR A 480 -43.86 -29.96 -5.41
N PRO A 481 -43.20 -31.08 -5.07
CA PRO A 481 -43.62 -31.92 -3.94
C PRO A 481 -42.59 -31.99 -2.80
N GLN A 482 -43.09 -32.27 -1.59
CA GLN A 482 -42.32 -32.30 -0.35
C GLN A 482 -41.66 -33.66 -0.05
N GLN A 483 -40.61 -33.52 0.74
CA GLN A 483 -39.94 -34.47 1.65
C GLN A 483 -40.82 -35.50 2.39
N SER A 484 -40.50 -36.79 2.20
CA SER A 484 -40.51 -37.90 3.18
C SER A 484 -39.73 -39.09 2.55
N ASP A 485 -39.23 -40.14 3.21
CA ASP A 485 -39.22 -40.57 4.62
C ASP A 485 -37.93 -41.37 4.94
N VAL A 486 -37.74 -41.83 6.18
CA VAL A 486 -36.62 -42.70 6.63
C VAL A 486 -37.16 -43.98 7.29
N PRO A 487 -36.43 -45.13 7.23
CA PRO A 487 -36.21 -45.85 8.49
C PRO A 487 -34.77 -46.41 8.67
N GLN A 488 -34.32 -46.38 9.93
CA GLN A 488 -33.06 -46.98 10.40
C GLN A 488 -33.25 -48.43 10.90
N THR A 489 -32.23 -49.28 10.72
CA THR A 489 -31.81 -50.40 11.59
C THR A 489 -30.33 -50.72 11.25
N GLY A 490 -29.44 -51.23 12.11
CA GLY A 490 -29.45 -51.48 13.55
C GLY A 490 -28.20 -52.31 13.94
N ALA A 491 -27.44 -51.92 14.96
CA ALA A 491 -26.33 -52.72 15.53
C ALA A 491 -26.82 -53.64 16.67
N PRO A 492 -26.04 -54.63 17.15
CA PRO A 492 -25.25 -54.37 18.38
C PRO A 492 -23.94 -55.18 18.60
N GLN A 493 -23.04 -54.63 19.45
CA GLN A 493 -22.25 -55.22 20.58
C GLN A 493 -21.72 -56.68 20.57
N SER A 494 -20.62 -57.06 21.24
CA SER A 494 -19.59 -56.37 22.07
C SER A 494 -18.37 -57.30 22.27
N ASP A 495 -17.22 -56.78 22.73
CA ASP A 495 -16.58 -57.20 24.01
C ASP A 495 -15.20 -56.55 24.23
N ALA A 496 -14.92 -56.19 25.48
CA ALA A 496 -13.64 -55.71 26.03
C ALA A 496 -13.45 -56.32 27.43
N PRO A 497 -12.26 -56.27 28.08
CA PRO A 497 -12.05 -55.16 29.02
C PRO A 497 -10.58 -54.72 29.36
N GLN A 498 -10.44 -53.42 29.71
CA GLN A 498 -9.61 -52.83 30.81
C GLN A 498 -8.05 -52.93 30.73
N SER A 499 -7.24 -52.02 31.31
CA SER A 499 -7.40 -50.97 32.36
C SER A 499 -6.52 -49.72 32.06
N GLN A 500 -6.95 -48.46 32.28
CA GLN A 500 -6.75 -47.60 33.49
C GLN A 500 -5.30 -47.52 34.05
N ASP A 501 -4.74 -46.37 34.48
CA ASP A 501 -5.17 -44.95 34.50
C ASP A 501 -3.94 -43.99 34.60
N ASP A 502 -4.10 -42.72 34.18
CA ASP A 502 -3.17 -41.57 34.33
C ASP A 502 -3.34 -40.91 35.74
N PRO A 503 -2.35 -40.21 36.37
CA PRO A 503 -2.29 -38.74 36.21
C PRO A 503 -0.95 -37.99 36.50
N LEU A 504 -0.71 -36.94 35.70
CA LEU A 504 -0.32 -35.56 36.10
C LEU A 504 1.02 -35.23 36.86
N ARG A 505 1.63 -34.13 36.34
CA ARG A 505 2.21 -32.94 37.03
C ARG A 505 3.66 -32.94 37.61
N ARG A 506 4.44 -32.05 36.96
CA ARG A 506 5.09 -30.83 37.53
C ARG A 506 6.50 -30.96 38.14
N ASN A 507 7.28 -29.88 37.93
CA ASN A 507 8.57 -29.51 38.56
C ASN A 507 9.80 -30.34 38.10
N ARG A 508 11.05 -29.81 38.12
CA ARG A 508 11.60 -28.42 38.04
C ARG A 508 13.15 -28.56 37.94
N ASP A 509 13.85 -27.46 37.69
CA ASP A 509 15.26 -27.18 38.06
C ASP A 509 16.42 -27.82 37.24
N GLU A 510 17.05 -26.98 36.41
CA GLU A 510 18.51 -26.70 36.32
C GLU A 510 19.54 -27.76 35.79
N PRO A 511 20.79 -27.35 35.41
CA PRO A 511 21.18 -26.12 34.70
C PRO A 511 22.23 -26.32 33.57
N TRP A 512 22.45 -25.23 32.82
CA TRP A 512 23.60 -24.87 31.97
C TRP A 512 24.94 -25.61 32.17
N ARG A 513 25.54 -26.10 31.06
CA ARG A 513 26.96 -25.88 30.68
C ARG A 513 27.19 -25.90 29.15
N ARG A 514 27.83 -24.83 28.66
CA ARG A 514 28.78 -24.78 27.51
C ARG A 514 30.15 -24.33 28.11
N PRO A 515 31.28 -24.27 27.36
CA PRO A 515 31.58 -24.78 26.01
C PRO A 515 32.81 -25.73 26.00
N GLY A 516 33.21 -26.25 24.84
CA GLY A 516 34.57 -26.74 24.64
C GLY A 516 34.79 -27.85 23.61
N GLU A 517 34.53 -27.59 22.34
CA GLU A 517 35.37 -27.93 21.16
C GLU A 517 34.79 -27.22 19.91
#